data_AF-A0A545ST52-F1
#
_entry.id   AF-A0A545ST52-F1
#
_cell.length_a   1.000
_cell.length_b   1.000
_cell.length_c   1.000
_cell.angle_alpha   90.00
_cell.angle_beta   90.00
_cell.angle_gamma   90.00
#
_symmetry.space_group_name_H-M   'P 1'
#
loop_
_entity.id
_entity.type
_entity.pdbx_description
1 polymer ?
#
loop_
_entity_poly.entity_id
_entity_poly.type
_entity_poly.pdbx_seq_one_letter_code
_entity_poly.pdbx_strand_id
1 'polypeptide(L)'
;MFDIGWIELLFIAAMMLVVVGPKDMPKLLNMLGRLFGRARRVYSDLFQGIRQLEQEVDVATRDASNDLNWHNHLPESIRDLPDDFVPGTMTAEQHRARQAEFERARQQASTPPPATQQPGDQRRD
;
A
#
# COMPACT_ATOMS: atom_id res chain seq x y z
N MET A 1 34.74 -7.06 -6.70
CA MET A 1 36.09 -6.68 -6.26
C MET A 1 35.96 -5.61 -5.20
N PHE A 2 35.62 -6.03 -3.98
CA PHE A 2 35.61 -5.19 -2.78
C PHE A 2 36.38 -5.96 -1.72
N ASP A 3 37.67 -6.18 -1.96
CA ASP A 3 38.58 -6.82 -1.01
C ASP A 3 39.11 -5.78 -0.02
N ILE A 4 38.20 -5.07 0.65
CA ILE A 4 38.58 -4.13 1.72
C ILE A 4 39.03 -4.96 2.91
N GLY A 5 40.33 -5.24 2.94
CA GLY A 5 40.98 -5.95 4.03
C GLY A 5 41.24 -5.06 5.24
N TRP A 6 41.63 -5.69 6.34
CA TRP A 6 41.98 -4.99 7.59
C TRP A 6 43.04 -3.90 7.37
N ILE A 7 44.02 -4.14 6.51
CA ILE A 7 45.09 -3.19 6.19
C ILE A 7 44.55 -1.95 5.45
N GLU A 8 43.66 -2.12 4.48
CA GLU A 8 43.09 -1.01 3.71
C GLU A 8 42.21 -0.11 4.60
N LEU A 9 41.46 -0.72 5.51
CA LEU A 9 40.65 0.02 6.47
C LEU A 9 41.53 0.86 7.43
N LEU A 10 42.68 0.32 7.84
CA LEU A 10 43.67 1.01 8.65
C LEU A 10 44.34 2.16 7.89
N PHE A 11 44.63 1.96 6.60
CA PHE A 11 45.16 2.99 5.73
C PHE A 11 44.19 4.17 5.56
N ILE A 12 42.91 3.88 5.32
CA ILE A 12 41.86 4.92 5.21
C ILE A 12 41.69 5.65 6.55
N ALA A 13 41.71 4.94 7.67
CA ALA A 13 41.63 5.55 9.00
C ALA A 13 42.80 6.51 9.26
N ALA A 14 44.03 6.10 8.90
CA ALA A 14 45.21 6.96 8.98
C ALA A 14 45.10 8.18 8.05
N MET A 15 44.58 8.00 6.83
CA MET A 15 44.37 9.12 5.90
C MET A 15 43.33 10.11 6.43
N MET A 16 42.23 9.63 7.02
CA MET A 16 41.24 10.48 7.69
C MET A 16 41.85 11.27 8.85
N LEU A 17 42.70 10.63 9.64
CA LEU A 17 43.43 11.25 10.75
C LEU A 17 44.31 12.42 10.28
N VAL A 18 44.95 12.30 9.12
CA VAL A 18 45.79 13.36 8.55
C VAL A 18 44.95 14.49 7.96
N VAL A 19 43.91 14.16 7.18
CA VAL A 19 43.10 15.14 6.45
C VAL A 19 42.18 15.94 7.37
N VAL A 20 41.48 15.24 8.27
CA VAL A 20 40.51 15.84 9.21
C VAL A 20 41.19 16.28 10.50
N GLY A 21 42.27 15.59 10.88
CA GLY A 21 42.97 15.81 12.14
C GLY A 21 42.51 14.86 13.25
N PRO A 22 43.42 14.45 14.16
CA PRO A 22 43.12 13.49 15.23
C PRO A 22 42.14 13.98 16.29
N LYS A 23 41.99 15.30 16.45
CA LYS A 23 41.06 15.89 17.42
C LYS A 23 39.63 16.03 16.88
N ASP A 24 39.47 16.13 15.57
CA ASP A 24 38.16 16.40 14.96
C ASP A 24 37.44 15.13 14.51
N MET A 25 38.18 14.08 14.17
CA MET A 25 37.66 12.71 13.96
C MET A 25 36.71 12.23 15.08
N PRO A 26 37.12 12.21 16.37
CA PRO A 26 36.24 11.74 17.45
C PRO A 26 35.00 12.62 17.62
N LYS A 27 35.08 13.93 17.35
CA LYS A 27 33.91 14.81 17.31
C LYS A 27 32.95 14.43 16.18
N LEU A 28 33.46 14.14 14.98
CA LEU A 28 32.68 13.70 13.82
C LEU A 28 31.97 12.36 14.10
N LEU A 29 32.70 11.36 14.62
CA LEU A 29 32.11 10.07 14.98
C LEU A 29 31.02 10.23 16.06
N ASN A 30 31.21 11.10 17.05
CA ASN A 30 30.20 11.38 18.06
C ASN A 30 28.94 12.03 17.45
N MET A 31 29.11 12.92 16.49
CA MET A 31 27.98 13.57 15.79
C MET A 31 27.22 12.57 14.93
N LEU A 32 27.93 11.78 14.11
CA LEU A 32 27.36 10.73 13.28
C LEU A 32 26.71 9.63 14.12
N GLY A 33 27.33 9.22 15.22
CA GLY A 33 26.80 8.21 16.13
C GLY A 33 25.50 8.66 16.80
N ARG A 34 25.39 9.93 17.20
CA ARG A 34 24.13 10.50 17.73
C ARG A 34 23.03 10.53 16.67
N LEU A 35 23.39 10.86 15.43
CA LEU A 35 22.45 10.85 14.30
C LEU A 35 21.97 9.43 14.00
N PHE A 36 22.89 8.48 13.90
CA PHE A 36 22.59 7.08 13.64
C PHE A 36 21.78 6.43 14.78
N GLY A 37 22.07 6.78 16.03
CA GLY A 37 21.32 6.34 17.19
C GLY A 37 19.88 6.86 17.20
N ARG A 38 19.66 8.13 16.82
CA ARG A 38 18.31 8.68 16.62
C ARG A 38 17.59 7.99 15.49
N ALA A 39 18.24 7.82 14.35
CA ALA A 39 17.68 7.13 13.19
C ALA A 39 17.26 5.70 13.59
N ARG A 40 18.12 4.95 14.28
CA ARG A 40 17.81 3.57 14.72
C ARG A 40 16.59 3.50 15.65
N ARG A 41 16.40 4.49 16.53
CA ARG A 41 15.20 4.55 17.37
C ARG A 41 13.94 4.77 16.53
N VAL A 42 13.96 5.75 15.63
CA VAL A 42 12.84 5.99 14.69
C VAL A 42 12.55 4.75 13.85
N TYR A 43 13.57 4.09 13.30
CA TYR A 43 13.36 2.83 12.58
C TYR A 43 12.75 1.75 13.49
N SER A 44 13.20 1.62 14.75
CA SER A 44 12.63 0.65 15.68
C SER A 44 11.14 0.89 15.91
N ASP A 45 10.74 2.14 16.09
CA ASP A 45 9.35 2.54 16.32
C ASP A 45 8.50 2.28 15.06
N LEU A 46 9.02 2.56 13.87
CA LEU A 46 8.35 2.24 12.60
C LEU A 46 8.23 0.73 12.37
N PHE A 47 9.28 -0.04 12.63
CA PHE A 47 9.23 -1.50 12.52
C PHE A 47 8.27 -2.13 13.54
N GLN A 48 8.15 -1.55 14.74
CA GLN A 48 7.15 -1.97 15.71
C GLN A 48 5.73 -1.64 15.22
N GLY A 49 5.52 -0.43 14.69
CA GLY A 49 4.25 -0.04 14.08
C GLY A 49 3.87 -0.95 12.91
N ILE A 50 4.79 -1.20 11.97
CA ILE A 50 4.56 -2.10 10.83
C ILE A 50 4.22 -3.51 11.31
N ARG A 51 4.90 -4.06 12.31
CA ARG A 51 4.55 -5.38 12.87
C ARG A 51 3.15 -5.39 13.50
N GLN A 52 2.73 -4.29 14.12
CA GLN A 52 1.40 -4.19 14.69
C GLN A 52 0.32 -4.06 13.61
N LEU A 53 0.58 -3.26 12.57
CA LEU A 53 -0.24 -3.22 11.35
C LEU A 53 -0.31 -4.58 10.67
N GLU A 54 0.81 -5.29 10.55
CA GLU A 54 0.86 -6.63 9.98
C GLU A 54 0.08 -7.63 10.83
N GLN A 55 0.15 -7.54 12.15
CA GLN A 55 -0.65 -8.40 13.03
C GLN A 55 -2.14 -8.03 12.99
N GLU A 56 -2.51 -6.76 12.88
CA GLU A 56 -3.91 -6.34 12.68
C GLU A 56 -4.43 -6.77 11.31
N VAL A 57 -3.62 -6.64 10.26
CA VAL A 57 -3.93 -7.11 8.91
C VAL A 57 -3.97 -8.63 8.87
N ASP A 58 -3.07 -9.35 9.53
CA ASP A 58 -3.10 -10.81 9.62
C ASP A 58 -4.32 -11.26 10.42
N VAL A 59 -4.71 -10.60 11.51
CA VAL A 59 -5.97 -10.94 12.21
C VAL A 59 -7.18 -10.66 11.33
N ALA A 60 -7.25 -9.51 10.65
CA ALA A 60 -8.32 -9.19 9.70
C ALA A 60 -8.33 -10.16 8.49
N THR A 61 -7.15 -10.56 8.03
CA THR A 61 -6.95 -11.49 6.91
C THR A 61 -7.19 -12.93 7.35
N ARG A 62 -6.93 -13.28 8.61
CA ARG A 62 -7.12 -14.61 9.18
C ARG A 62 -8.60 -14.85 9.49
N ASP A 63 -9.31 -13.80 9.90
CA ASP A 63 -10.77 -13.76 9.93
C ASP A 63 -11.33 -13.88 8.49
N ALA A 64 -10.79 -13.11 7.53
CA ALA A 64 -11.13 -13.24 6.11
C ALA A 64 -10.71 -14.58 5.44
N SER A 65 -9.72 -15.28 5.99
CA SER A 65 -9.20 -16.56 5.46
C SER A 65 -9.91 -17.77 6.04
N ASN A 66 -10.61 -17.64 7.17
CA ASN A 66 -11.51 -18.66 7.67
C ASN A 66 -12.91 -18.57 7.04
N ASP A 67 -13.24 -17.44 6.39
CA ASP A 67 -14.47 -17.22 5.62
C ASP A 67 -14.13 -16.95 4.14
N LEU A 68 -13.60 -17.99 3.46
CA LEU A 68 -12.99 -18.00 2.11
C LEU A 68 -13.93 -17.60 0.95
N ASN A 69 -14.61 -16.46 1.07
CA ASN A 69 -15.28 -15.82 -0.05
C ASN A 69 -15.13 -14.30 0.04
N TRP A 70 -13.89 -13.83 0.22
CA TRP A 70 -13.53 -12.42 0.08
C TRP A 70 -14.05 -11.82 -1.25
N HIS A 71 -14.14 -12.66 -2.30
CA HIS A 71 -14.81 -12.38 -3.58
C HIS A 71 -16.25 -11.85 -3.45
N ASN A 72 -17.00 -12.28 -2.44
CA ASN A 72 -18.38 -11.85 -2.19
C ASN A 72 -18.49 -10.45 -1.55
N HIS A 73 -17.42 -9.96 -0.92
CA HIS A 73 -17.39 -8.67 -0.23
C HIS A 73 -16.80 -7.53 -1.06
N LEU A 74 -16.28 -7.81 -2.26
CA LEU A 74 -15.89 -6.74 -3.16
C LEU A 74 -17.12 -6.11 -3.80
N PRO A 75 -17.12 -4.77 -3.96
CA PRO A 75 -18.11 -4.12 -4.81
C PRO A 75 -18.04 -4.71 -6.23
N GLU A 76 -19.20 -4.86 -6.88
CA GLU A 76 -19.34 -5.40 -8.25
C GLU A 76 -18.29 -4.84 -9.22
N SER A 77 -17.96 -3.54 -9.09
CA SER A 77 -16.97 -2.86 -9.93
C SER A 77 -15.53 -3.39 -9.84
N ILE A 78 -15.18 -4.10 -8.76
CA ILE A 78 -13.85 -4.72 -8.59
C ILE A 78 -13.90 -6.21 -8.92
N ARG A 79 -15.08 -6.85 -8.77
CA ARG A 79 -15.29 -8.25 -9.16
C ARG A 79 -15.17 -8.46 -10.67
N ASP A 80 -15.61 -7.47 -11.46
CA ASP A 80 -15.58 -7.53 -12.93
C ASP A 80 -14.30 -6.97 -13.56
N LEU A 81 -13.22 -6.83 -12.79
CA LEU A 81 -11.95 -6.37 -13.35
C LEU A 81 -11.25 -7.52 -14.11
N PRO A 82 -10.67 -7.24 -15.29
CA PRO A 82 -9.78 -8.17 -15.98
C PRO A 82 -8.60 -8.59 -15.09
N ASP A 83 -8.16 -9.85 -15.20
CA ASP A 83 -7.06 -10.41 -14.41
C ASP A 83 -5.72 -9.67 -14.60
N ASP A 84 -5.57 -8.93 -15.70
CA ASP A 84 -4.40 -8.12 -16.05
C ASP A 84 -4.53 -6.64 -15.61
N PHE A 85 -5.51 -6.31 -14.78
CA PHE A 85 -5.71 -4.94 -14.31
C PHE A 85 -4.61 -4.48 -13.35
N VAL A 86 -3.81 -3.51 -13.79
CA VAL A 86 -2.83 -2.82 -12.95
C VAL A 86 -3.34 -1.42 -12.59
N PRO A 87 -3.48 -1.06 -11.30
CA PRO A 87 -3.93 0.28 -10.91
C PRO A 87 -3.04 1.38 -11.51
N GLY A 88 -3.64 2.36 -12.18
CA GLY A 88 -2.95 3.52 -12.76
C GLY A 88 -2.36 3.33 -14.16
N THR A 89 -2.54 2.17 -14.80
CA THR A 89 -2.08 1.94 -16.19
C THR A 89 -3.15 2.19 -17.25
N MET A 90 -4.36 2.57 -16.83
CA MET A 90 -5.49 2.72 -17.72
C MET A 90 -5.35 3.95 -18.63
N THR A 91 -5.56 3.77 -19.94
CA THR A 91 -5.38 4.84 -20.92
C THR A 91 -6.54 5.85 -20.88
N ALA A 92 -6.32 7.07 -21.34
CA ALA A 92 -7.34 8.12 -21.35
C ALA A 92 -8.61 7.74 -22.15
N GLU A 93 -8.47 6.91 -23.18
CA GLU A 93 -9.59 6.39 -23.96
C GLU A 93 -10.39 5.35 -23.18
N GLN A 94 -9.72 4.44 -22.48
CA GLN A 94 -10.36 3.44 -21.60
C GLN A 94 -11.11 4.10 -20.43
N HIS A 95 -10.57 5.19 -19.88
CA HIS A 95 -11.26 5.99 -18.87
C HIS A 95 -12.57 6.61 -19.40
N ARG A 96 -12.56 7.16 -20.62
CA ARG A 96 -13.77 7.74 -21.24
C ARG A 96 -14.82 6.68 -21.56
N ALA A 97 -14.40 5.52 -22.08
CA ALA A 97 -15.31 4.41 -22.36
C ALA A 97 -16.04 3.94 -21.09
N ARG A 98 -15.28 3.76 -19.99
CA ARG A 98 -15.84 3.36 -18.70
C ARG A 98 -16.78 4.43 -18.11
N GLN A 99 -16.44 5.72 -18.25
CA GLN A 99 -17.34 6.81 -17.82
C GLN A 99 -18.66 6.80 -18.60
N ALA A 100 -18.63 6.58 -19.91
CA ALA A 100 -19.83 6.48 -20.72
C ALA A 100 -20.71 5.27 -20.32
N GLU A 101 -20.10 4.15 -19.92
CA GLU A 101 -20.83 3.00 -19.37
C GLU A 101 -21.48 3.31 -18.02
N PHE A 102 -20.76 3.98 -17.11
CA PHE A 102 -21.32 4.44 -15.83
C PHE A 102 -22.49 5.42 -16.02
N GLU A 103 -22.40 6.32 -17.00
CA GLU A 103 -23.49 7.24 -17.34
C GLU A 103 -24.72 6.49 -17.87
N ARG A 104 -24.53 5.48 -18.73
CA ARG A 104 -25.63 4.62 -19.23
C ARG A 104 -26.27 3.81 -18.10
N ALA A 105 -25.47 3.25 -17.20
CA ALA A 105 -25.97 2.53 -16.03
C ALA A 105 -26.78 3.44 -15.10
N ARG A 106 -26.33 4.69 -14.89
CA ARG A 106 -27.11 5.71 -14.15
C ARG A 106 -28.43 6.06 -14.83
N GLN A 107 -28.46 6.19 -16.15
CA GLN A 107 -29.69 6.48 -16.90
C GLN A 107 -30.70 5.32 -16.84
N GLN A 108 -30.22 4.08 -16.91
CA GLN A 108 -31.06 2.90 -16.74
C GLN A 108 -31.63 2.81 -15.30
N ALA A 109 -30.81 3.10 -14.30
CA ALA A 109 -31.24 3.15 -12.90
C ALA A 109 -32.20 4.31 -12.58
N SER A 110 -32.22 5.37 -13.40
CA SER A 110 -33.14 6.51 -13.26
C SER A 110 -34.40 6.41 -14.12
N THR A 111 -34.57 5.34 -14.89
CA THR A 111 -35.87 4.98 -15.45
C THR A 111 -36.69 4.31 -14.34
N PRO A 112 -37.83 4.88 -13.91
CA PRO A 112 -38.66 4.25 -12.88
C PRO A 112 -39.05 2.84 -13.36
N PRO A 113 -39.03 1.82 -12.47
CA PRO A 113 -39.51 0.50 -12.84
C PRO A 113 -40.93 0.64 -13.41
N PRO A 114 -41.28 -0.06 -14.50
CA PRO A 114 -42.65 -0.04 -15.01
C PRO A 114 -43.55 -0.42 -13.84
N ALA A 115 -44.49 0.46 -13.51
CA ALA A 115 -45.46 0.23 -12.46
C ALA A 115 -46.07 -1.15 -12.70
N THR A 116 -45.72 -2.11 -11.85
CA THR A 116 -46.37 -3.41 -11.78
C THR A 116 -47.84 -3.10 -11.58
N GLN A 117 -48.61 -3.17 -12.66
CA GLN A 117 -50.06 -3.15 -12.61
C GLN A 117 -50.45 -4.34 -11.76
N GLN A 118 -50.78 -4.04 -10.51
CA GLN A 118 -51.36 -4.96 -9.57
C GLN A 118 -52.67 -5.45 -10.20
N PRO A 119 -52.77 -6.73 -10.62
CA PRO A 119 -54.02 -7.25 -11.15
C PRO A 119 -55.02 -7.23 -10.00
N GLY A 120 -56.15 -6.57 -10.27
CA GLY A 120 -57.16 -6.25 -9.30
C GLY A 120 -57.60 -7.44 -8.45
N ASP A 121 -57.68 -7.16 -7.16
CA ASP A 121 -58.84 -7.45 -6.33
C ASP A 121 -60.08 -7.87 -7.14
N GLN A 122 -60.28 -9.18 -7.26
CA GLN A 122 -61.58 -9.72 -7.67
C GLN A 122 -61.71 -11.13 -7.12
N ARG A 123 -62.41 -11.25 -5.98
CA ARG A 123 -63.23 -12.36 -5.41
C ARG A 123 -63.32 -12.06 -3.90
N ARG A 124 -64.25 -11.26 -3.39
CA ARG A 124 -65.72 -11.40 -3.36
C ARG A 124 -66.22 -12.83 -3.08
N ASP A 125 -66.94 -12.89 -1.95
CA ASP A 125 -68.07 -13.75 -1.57
C ASP A 125 -67.76 -15.11 -0.92
#